data_AF-A0A9D8DFT4-F1
#
_entry.id   AF-A0A9D8DFT4-F1
#
_cell.length_a   1.000
_cell.length_b   1.000
_cell.length_c   1.000
_cell.angle_alpha   90.00
_cell.angle_beta   90.00
_cell.angle_gamma   90.00
#
_symmetry.space_group_name_H-M   'P 1'
#
loop_
_entity.id
_entity.type
_entity.pdbx_description
1 polymer ?
#
loop_
_entity_poly.entity_id
_entity_poly.type
_entity_poly.pdbx_seq_one_letter_code
_entity_poly.pdbx_strand_id
1 'polypeptide(L)'
;MFGPESAHSPNADDLNALYWVLLAIAVALALAINGALIWLAMRYRTARGSEPRRLRSRRPAQVLVAGSFGVLALVLFVLGVVFTESASDVEPSGPDGLQASSQLTAQRDLSIPVDTEPLTITASGQQWLWRYEYPDGTYSYYELVVPVDTAVLVELDSTDVVHRWWVPGLGGKFDVVPNQVSRTWFKADTEGVYYGSSYQFSGASYAAMRTEVQVVSPTEYQAWLTQQADDIAAAQDFVQEELAIRGEPGTRSGAASVQPVGGEQ
;
A
#
# COMPACT_ATOMS: atom_id res chain seq x y z
N MET A 1 -16.41 2.17 -13.55
CA MET A 1 -15.98 2.97 -12.38
C MET A 1 -14.66 3.61 -12.78
N PHE A 2 -14.65 4.89 -13.15
CA PHE A 2 -13.44 5.59 -13.61
C PHE A 2 -12.95 6.49 -12.48
N GLY A 3 -12.13 5.94 -11.60
CA GLY A 3 -11.59 6.66 -10.43
C GLY A 3 -11.06 5.68 -9.39
N PRO A 4 -10.33 6.18 -8.38
CA PRO A 4 -9.92 5.39 -7.23
C PRO A 4 -11.13 4.94 -6.41
N GLU A 5 -10.92 3.96 -5.54
CA GLU A 5 -11.93 3.51 -4.57
C GLU A 5 -12.23 4.60 -3.55
N SER A 6 -13.35 4.46 -2.82
CA SER A 6 -13.66 5.36 -1.71
C SER A 6 -12.55 5.29 -0.66
N ALA A 7 -12.13 6.45 -0.18
CA ALA A 7 -11.15 6.56 0.89
C ALA A 7 -11.84 6.42 2.25
N HIS A 8 -11.17 5.70 3.14
CA HIS A 8 -11.61 5.43 4.51
C HIS A 8 -10.47 5.63 5.52
N SER A 9 -9.47 6.40 5.10
CA SER A 9 -8.36 6.85 5.93
C SER A 9 -7.84 8.20 5.41
N PRO A 10 -7.18 8.99 6.27
CA PRO A 10 -6.53 10.24 5.86
C PRO A 10 -5.56 10.06 4.68
N ASN A 11 -4.78 8.97 4.71
CA ASN A 11 -3.84 8.64 3.62
C ASN A 11 -4.54 8.36 2.29
N ALA A 12 -5.66 7.64 2.32
CA ALA A 12 -6.42 7.36 1.12
C ALA A 12 -7.11 8.63 0.59
N ASP A 13 -7.57 9.51 1.49
CA ASP A 13 -8.19 10.79 1.14
C ASP A 13 -7.20 11.73 0.42
N ASP A 14 -5.97 11.86 0.94
CA ASP A 14 -4.92 12.67 0.32
C ASP A 14 -4.54 12.15 -1.07
N LEU A 15 -4.40 10.83 -1.21
CA LEU A 15 -4.14 10.18 -2.50
C LEU A 15 -5.29 10.42 -3.50
N ASN A 16 -6.53 10.33 -3.03
CA ASN A 16 -7.72 10.59 -3.86
C ASN A 16 -7.80 12.06 -4.28
N ALA A 17 -7.53 13.00 -3.38
CA ALA A 17 -7.49 14.42 -3.68
C ALA A 17 -6.42 14.73 -4.74
N LEU A 18 -5.20 14.21 -4.56
CA LEU A 18 -4.11 14.37 -5.50
C LEU A 18 -4.46 13.81 -6.89
N TYR A 19 -5.08 12.62 -6.94
CA TYR A 19 -5.55 12.03 -8.19
C TYR A 19 -6.48 12.98 -8.95
N TRP A 20 -7.51 13.51 -8.28
CA TRP A 20 -8.49 14.39 -8.94
C TRP A 20 -7.91 15.73 -9.37
N VAL A 21 -7.02 16.32 -8.57
CA VAL A 21 -6.30 17.56 -8.93
C VAL A 21 -5.43 17.34 -10.16
N LEU A 22 -4.62 16.28 -10.17
CA LEU A 22 -3.75 15.96 -11.30
C LEU A 22 -4.55 15.61 -12.56
N LEU A 23 -5.66 14.88 -12.40
CA LEU A 23 -6.54 14.57 -13.52
C LEU A 23 -7.16 15.84 -14.13
N ALA A 24 -7.64 16.77 -13.30
CA ALA A 24 -8.19 18.03 -13.79
C ALA A 24 -7.15 18.86 -14.55
N ILE A 25 -5.92 18.96 -14.04
CA ILE A 25 -4.79 19.62 -14.71
C ILE A 25 -4.47 18.92 -16.04
N ALA A 26 -4.38 17.59 -16.05
CA ALA A 26 -4.08 16.81 -17.24
C ALA A 26 -5.16 16.99 -18.32
N VAL A 27 -6.44 16.97 -17.94
CA VAL A 27 -7.56 17.23 -18.87
C VAL A 27 -7.51 18.65 -19.40
N ALA A 28 -7.28 19.66 -18.55
CA ALA A 28 -7.18 21.05 -18.98
C ALA A 28 -6.01 21.25 -19.98
N LEU A 29 -4.84 20.68 -19.70
CA LEU A 29 -3.69 20.72 -20.60
C LEU A 29 -3.96 19.99 -21.91
N ALA A 30 -4.57 18.79 -21.85
CA ALA A 30 -4.93 18.03 -23.04
C ALA A 30 -5.90 18.82 -23.92
N LEU A 31 -6.93 19.44 -23.35
CA LEU A 31 -7.88 20.28 -24.08
C LEU A 31 -7.20 21.54 -24.65
N ALA A 32 -6.31 22.19 -23.91
CA ALA A 32 -5.58 23.36 -24.39
C ALA A 32 -4.66 23.01 -25.57
N ILE A 33 -3.88 21.93 -25.46
CA ILE A 33 -2.96 21.47 -26.52
C ILE A 33 -3.75 21.05 -27.76
N ASN A 34 -4.73 20.16 -27.59
CA ASN A 34 -5.53 19.68 -28.72
C ASN A 34 -6.36 20.80 -29.34
N GLY A 35 -6.94 21.68 -28.53
CA GLY A 35 -7.65 22.87 -28.98
C GLY A 35 -6.77 23.81 -29.79
N ALA A 36 -5.54 24.07 -29.33
CA ALA A 36 -4.56 24.87 -30.07
C ALA A 36 -4.14 24.23 -31.39
N LEU A 37 -3.91 22.91 -31.40
CA LEU A 37 -3.58 22.16 -32.63
C LEU A 37 -4.73 22.18 -33.64
N ILE A 38 -5.96 21.94 -33.19
CA ILE A 38 -7.17 21.99 -34.03
C ILE A 38 -7.38 23.42 -34.55
N TRP A 39 -7.26 24.42 -33.70
CA TRP A 39 -7.37 25.83 -34.08
C TRP A 39 -6.32 26.19 -35.13
N LEU A 40 -5.05 25.80 -34.95
CA LEU A 40 -3.97 26.05 -35.90
C LEU A 40 -4.26 25.36 -37.23
N ALA A 41 -4.68 24.08 -37.19
CA ALA A 41 -5.03 23.30 -38.37
C ALA A 41 -6.19 23.93 -39.16
N MET A 42 -7.19 24.49 -38.49
CA MET A 42 -8.30 25.20 -39.12
C MET A 42 -7.87 26.58 -39.64
N ARG A 43 -7.15 27.36 -38.83
CA ARG A 43 -6.77 28.75 -39.12
C ARG A 43 -5.82 28.88 -40.30
N TYR A 44 -4.91 27.91 -40.44
CA TYR A 44 -3.88 27.87 -41.47
C TYR A 44 -4.16 26.80 -42.52
N ARG A 45 -5.40 26.28 -42.61
CA ARG A 45 -5.81 25.37 -43.67
C ARG A 45 -5.77 26.11 -45.01
N THR A 46 -4.86 25.73 -45.90
CA THR A 46 -4.76 26.29 -47.26
C THR A 46 -5.00 25.23 -48.33
N ALA A 47 -5.32 25.67 -49.55
CA ALA A 47 -5.50 24.78 -50.69
C ALA A 47 -4.20 24.06 -51.06
N ARG A 48 -4.31 22.86 -51.64
CA ARG A 48 -3.15 22.10 -52.13
C ARG A 48 -2.34 22.97 -53.12
N GLY A 49 -1.03 23.07 -52.89
CA GLY A 49 -0.10 23.81 -53.74
C GLY A 49 0.36 25.18 -53.21
N SER A 50 -0.18 25.67 -52.09
CA SER A 50 0.33 26.89 -51.45
C SER A 50 1.68 26.66 -50.78
N GLU A 51 2.66 27.55 -51.02
CA GLU A 51 3.96 27.49 -50.36
C GLU A 51 3.89 27.91 -48.88
N PRO A 52 4.53 27.15 -47.96
CA PRO A 52 4.56 27.49 -46.55
C PRO A 52 5.42 28.74 -46.30
N ARG A 53 4.94 29.63 -45.42
CA ARG A 53 5.73 30.76 -44.93
C ARG A 53 6.98 30.26 -44.21
N ARG A 54 8.16 30.73 -44.63
CA ARG A 54 9.42 30.49 -43.92
C ARG A 54 9.45 31.32 -42.63
N LEU A 55 9.10 30.71 -41.52
CA LEU A 55 9.21 31.32 -40.20
C LEU A 55 10.59 31.03 -39.61
N ARG A 56 11.30 32.07 -39.17
CA ARG A 56 12.49 31.92 -38.34
C ARG A 56 12.07 32.07 -36.89
N SER A 57 12.32 31.04 -36.08
CA SER A 57 12.05 31.11 -34.65
C SER A 57 12.82 32.27 -34.02
N ARG A 58 12.12 33.12 -33.27
CA ARG A 58 12.73 34.25 -32.57
C ARG A 58 13.10 33.79 -31.17
N ARG A 59 14.35 34.06 -30.75
CA ARG A 59 14.83 33.81 -29.37
C ARG A 59 13.83 34.21 -28.26
N PRO A 60 13.16 35.38 -28.28
CA PRO A 60 12.20 35.72 -27.22
C PRO A 60 11.02 34.72 -27.14
N ALA A 61 10.53 34.20 -28.26
CA ALA A 61 9.46 33.21 -28.26
C ALA A 61 9.91 31.88 -27.63
N GLN A 62 11.16 31.47 -27.90
CA GLN A 62 11.74 30.27 -27.29
C GLN A 62 11.90 30.43 -25.78
N VAL A 63 12.38 31.60 -25.32
CA VAL A 63 12.55 31.90 -23.89
C VAL A 63 11.21 31.93 -23.17
N LEU A 64 10.17 32.53 -23.77
CA LEU A 64 8.83 32.54 -23.18
C LEU A 64 8.28 31.12 -22.99
N VAL A 65 8.35 30.28 -24.04
CA VAL A 65 7.86 28.89 -23.97
C VAL A 65 8.66 28.09 -22.95
N ALA A 66 9.99 28.18 -22.98
CA ALA A 66 10.85 27.49 -22.02
C ALA A 66 10.58 27.95 -20.58
N GLY A 67 10.36 29.25 -20.38
CA GLY A 67 9.98 29.83 -19.09
C GLY A 67 8.64 29.29 -18.58
N SER A 68 7.62 29.21 -19.43
CA SER A 68 6.31 28.64 -19.06
C SER A 68 6.41 27.18 -18.62
N PHE A 69 7.18 26.35 -19.34
CA PHE A 69 7.43 24.96 -18.92
C PHE A 69 8.22 24.89 -17.61
N GLY A 70 9.19 25.77 -17.40
CA GLY A 70 9.95 25.85 -16.15
C GLY A 70 9.06 26.20 -14.95
N VAL A 71 8.16 27.18 -15.10
CA VAL A 71 7.19 27.55 -14.05
C VAL A 71 6.24 26.40 -13.77
N LEU A 72 5.70 25.74 -14.80
CA LEU A 72 4.81 24.58 -14.61
C LEU A 72 5.53 23.44 -13.87
N ALA A 73 6.77 23.13 -14.26
CA ALA A 73 7.58 22.11 -13.59
C ALA A 73 7.84 22.46 -12.12
N LEU A 74 8.12 23.73 -11.82
CA LEU A 74 8.32 24.20 -10.45
C LEU A 74 7.04 24.06 -9.61
N VAL A 75 5.88 24.44 -10.17
CA VAL A 75 4.58 24.30 -9.48
C VAL A 75 4.29 22.83 -9.18
N LEU A 76 4.47 21.94 -10.17
CA LEU A 76 4.27 20.50 -9.98
C LEU A 76 5.27 19.90 -8.97
N PHE A 77 6.52 20.39 -8.95
CA PHE A 77 7.51 19.99 -7.96
C PHE A 77 7.11 20.40 -6.54
N VAL A 78 6.73 21.67 -6.32
CA VAL A 78 6.28 22.16 -5.02
C VAL A 78 5.02 21.41 -4.57
N LEU A 79 4.06 21.20 -5.48
CA LEU A 79 2.87 20.39 -5.20
C LEU A 79 3.26 18.98 -4.77
N GLY A 80 4.17 18.33 -5.49
CA GLY A 80 4.66 17.00 -5.15
C GLY A 80 5.31 16.93 -3.77
N VAL A 81 6.14 17.91 -3.41
CA VAL A 81 6.78 17.97 -2.09
C VAL A 81 5.75 18.12 -0.97
N VAL A 82 4.83 19.08 -1.09
CA VAL A 82 3.81 19.34 -0.06
C VAL A 82 2.94 18.10 0.18
N PHE A 83 2.46 17.47 -0.89
CA PHE A 83 1.62 16.27 -0.75
C PHE A 83 2.39 15.05 -0.21
N THR A 84 3.70 14.94 -0.51
CA THR A 84 4.53 13.86 0.03
C THR A 84 4.71 14.01 1.54
N GLU A 85 4.89 15.24 2.03
CA GLU A 85 5.05 15.54 3.45
C GLU A 85 3.75 15.20 4.21
N SER A 86 2.59 15.64 3.72
CA SER A 86 1.29 15.30 4.33
C SER A 86 1.01 13.80 4.41
N ALA A 87 1.35 13.03 3.36
CA ALA A 87 1.13 11.59 3.35
C ALA A 87 2.09 10.80 4.28
N SER A 88 3.16 11.44 4.77
CA SER A 88 4.15 10.81 5.65
C SER A 88 3.89 11.01 7.15
N ASP A 89 3.02 11.97 7.50
CA ASP A 89 2.69 12.32 8.87
C ASP A 89 1.65 11.36 9.45
N VAL A 90 2.02 10.56 10.45
CA VAL A 90 1.09 9.65 11.12
C VAL A 90 0.08 10.45 11.92
N GLU A 91 -1.20 10.33 11.61
CA GLU A 91 -2.25 10.97 12.40
C GLU A 91 -2.45 10.23 13.73
N PRO A 92 -2.60 10.92 14.87
CA PRO A 92 -2.88 10.27 16.14
C PRO A 92 -4.22 9.51 16.12
N SER A 93 -4.31 8.48 16.99
CA SER A 93 -5.58 7.81 17.30
C SER A 93 -6.59 8.85 17.77
N GLY A 94 -7.81 8.78 17.25
CA GLY A 94 -8.87 9.67 17.70
C GLY A 94 -9.49 9.22 19.04
N PRO A 95 -10.53 9.93 19.50
CA PRO A 95 -11.10 9.75 20.84
C PRO A 95 -11.67 8.36 21.09
N ASP A 96 -12.14 7.70 20.04
CA ASP A 96 -12.81 6.40 20.12
C ASP A 96 -11.85 5.24 19.82
N GLY A 97 -10.60 5.53 19.42
CA GLY A 97 -9.58 4.54 19.12
C GLY A 97 -8.80 4.03 20.33
N LEU A 98 -8.01 2.96 20.13
CA LEU A 98 -7.05 2.52 21.13
C LEU A 98 -5.91 3.55 21.26
N GLN A 99 -5.71 4.00 22.49
CA GLN A 99 -4.56 4.81 22.88
C GLN A 99 -3.45 3.83 23.28
N ALA A 100 -2.36 3.74 22.50
CA ALA A 100 -1.39 2.67 22.71
C ALA A 100 -0.63 2.85 24.04
N SER A 101 -0.46 1.72 24.74
CA SER A 101 0.57 1.55 25.76
C SER A 101 1.89 1.21 25.07
N SER A 102 2.95 1.88 25.48
CA SER A 102 4.24 1.90 24.80
C SER A 102 4.89 0.53 24.58
N GLN A 103 5.62 0.38 23.47
CA GLN A 103 7.01 -0.14 23.36
C GLN A 103 7.45 -0.35 21.88
N LEU A 104 8.50 0.40 21.51
CA LEU A 104 9.56 0.15 20.50
C LEU A 104 9.20 0.12 19.00
N THR A 105 9.69 1.12 18.24
CA THR A 105 10.05 0.95 16.81
C THR A 105 11.29 1.74 16.41
N ALA A 106 12.13 1.12 15.57
CA ALA A 106 13.37 1.66 15.03
C ALA A 106 13.18 2.18 13.59
N GLN A 107 12.88 3.48 13.46
CA GLN A 107 12.61 4.31 12.26
C GLN A 107 13.26 3.93 10.93
N ARG A 108 12.63 4.40 9.83
CA ARG A 108 13.42 5.16 8.85
C ARG A 108 12.79 6.42 8.25
N ASP A 109 11.48 6.51 7.97
CA ASP A 109 10.95 7.71 7.26
C ASP A 109 9.47 8.12 7.57
N LEU A 110 8.91 7.81 8.74
CA LEU A 110 7.59 8.32 9.16
C LEU A 110 7.71 9.28 10.36
N SER A 111 6.98 10.40 10.31
CA SER A 111 6.82 11.37 11.41
C SER A 111 5.70 10.90 12.33
N ILE A 112 6.07 10.34 13.48
CA ILE A 112 5.12 9.88 14.49
C ILE A 112 4.93 10.99 15.54
N PRO A 113 3.69 11.39 15.88
CA PRO A 113 3.42 12.36 16.94
C PRO A 113 4.03 11.91 18.28
N VAL A 114 4.70 12.82 18.98
CA VAL A 114 5.48 12.53 20.21
C VAL A 114 4.61 11.97 21.35
N ASP A 115 3.31 12.26 21.35
CA ASP A 115 2.41 11.96 22.46
C ASP A 115 1.46 10.77 22.18
N THR A 116 1.60 10.09 21.05
CA THR A 116 0.74 8.95 20.66
C THR A 116 1.58 7.86 20.01
N GLU A 117 1.80 6.74 20.69
CA GLU A 117 2.38 5.57 20.02
C GLU A 117 1.29 4.87 19.19
N PRO A 118 1.57 4.49 17.92
CA PRO A 118 0.62 3.74 17.11
C PRO A 118 0.59 2.26 17.49
N LEU A 119 -0.54 1.59 17.25
CA LEU A 119 -0.64 0.13 17.31
C LEU A 119 0.25 -0.47 16.22
N THR A 120 1.32 -1.15 16.63
CA THR A 120 2.29 -1.74 15.68
C THR A 120 1.95 -3.20 15.40
N ILE A 121 1.81 -3.55 14.13
CA ILE A 121 1.52 -4.92 13.66
C ILE A 121 2.53 -5.28 12.58
N THR A 122 3.12 -6.47 12.66
CA THR A 122 4.03 -6.97 11.64
C THR A 122 3.24 -7.73 10.58
N ALA A 123 3.42 -7.38 9.32
CA ALA A 123 2.84 -8.07 8.17
C ALA A 123 3.94 -8.70 7.32
N SER A 124 4.03 -10.03 7.42
CA SER A 124 5.04 -10.83 6.72
C SER A 124 4.49 -11.41 5.42
N GLY A 125 5.13 -11.08 4.30
CA GLY A 125 4.81 -11.63 2.98
C GLY A 125 5.52 -12.97 2.73
N GLN A 126 4.75 -13.96 2.27
CA GLN A 126 5.24 -15.29 1.87
C GLN A 126 4.53 -15.73 0.59
N GLN A 127 5.12 -16.60 -0.24
CA GLN A 127 4.46 -17.17 -1.41
C GLN A 127 3.34 -18.15 -0.98
N TRP A 128 2.05 -17.85 -1.15
CA TRP A 128 1.39 -16.59 -1.56
C TRP A 128 0.31 -16.22 -0.54
N LEU A 129 0.73 -15.87 0.67
CA LEU A 129 -0.12 -15.47 1.79
C LEU A 129 0.52 -14.32 2.58
N TRP A 130 -0.31 -13.62 3.34
CA TRP A 130 0.13 -12.66 4.35
C TRP A 130 -0.08 -13.26 5.74
N ARG A 131 0.92 -13.12 6.60
CA ARG A 131 0.80 -13.36 8.04
C ARG A 131 0.84 -12.02 8.75
N TYR A 132 -0.05 -11.82 9.71
CA TYR A 132 -0.07 -10.66 10.60
C TYR A 132 0.27 -11.11 12.02
N GLU A 133 1.17 -10.39 12.67
CA GLU A 133 1.60 -10.65 14.05
C GLU A 133 1.37 -9.42 14.90
N TYR A 134 0.66 -9.62 16.00
CA TYR A 134 0.17 -8.58 16.91
C TYR A 134 1.13 -8.45 18.12
N PRO A 135 1.10 -7.31 18.84
CA PRO A 135 2.05 -7.04 19.94
C PRO A 135 2.07 -8.09 21.06
N ASP A 136 0.96 -8.78 21.29
CA ASP A 136 0.82 -9.83 22.31
C ASP A 136 1.36 -11.20 21.86
N GLY A 137 1.88 -11.30 20.63
CA GLY A 137 2.36 -12.53 20.01
C GLY A 137 1.27 -13.34 19.32
N THR A 138 0.02 -12.88 19.36
CA THR A 138 -1.07 -13.44 18.56
C THR A 138 -0.78 -13.24 17.08
N TYR A 139 -1.27 -14.14 16.22
CA TYR A 139 -1.11 -14.00 14.77
C TYR A 139 -2.35 -14.46 14.00
N SER A 140 -2.52 -13.91 12.80
CA SER A 140 -3.55 -14.29 11.84
C SER A 140 -2.96 -14.44 10.44
N TYR A 141 -3.71 -15.10 9.56
CA TYR A 141 -3.35 -15.26 8.15
C TYR A 141 -4.46 -14.66 7.29
N TYR A 142 -4.08 -14.02 6.17
CA TYR A 142 -4.96 -13.35 5.21
C TYR A 142 -5.71 -12.13 5.75
N GLU A 143 -6.20 -12.18 6.97
CA GLU A 143 -7.01 -11.16 7.62
C GLU A 143 -6.21 -10.39 8.67
N LEU A 144 -6.15 -9.07 8.53
CA LEU A 144 -5.62 -8.11 9.49
C LEU A 144 -6.81 -7.47 10.21
N VAL A 145 -6.97 -7.75 11.51
CA VAL A 145 -8.04 -7.16 12.32
C VAL A 145 -7.48 -5.96 13.07
N VAL A 146 -8.13 -4.81 12.97
CA VAL A 146 -7.67 -3.57 13.61
C VAL A 146 -8.85 -2.78 14.18
N PRO A 147 -8.63 -2.00 15.24
CA PRO A 147 -9.66 -1.11 15.77
C PRO A 147 -9.83 0.14 14.90
N VAL A 148 -11.08 0.59 14.76
CA VAL A 148 -11.43 1.88 14.15
C VAL A 148 -10.79 3.05 14.93
N ASP A 149 -10.59 4.18 14.25
CA ASP A 149 -10.07 5.44 14.82
C ASP A 149 -8.70 5.30 15.53
N THR A 150 -7.96 4.23 15.21
CA THR A 150 -6.67 3.92 15.82
C THR A 150 -5.57 4.06 14.79
N ALA A 151 -4.50 4.76 15.15
CA ALA A 151 -3.30 4.83 14.32
C ALA A 151 -2.61 3.46 14.31
N VAL A 152 -2.61 2.80 13.16
CA VAL A 152 -1.97 1.49 12.95
C VAL A 152 -0.68 1.69 12.16
N LEU A 153 0.44 1.25 12.74
CA LEU A 153 1.73 1.14 12.07
C LEU A 153 1.91 -0.31 11.61
N VAL A 154 2.07 -0.51 10.31
CA VAL A 154 2.34 -1.84 9.75
C VAL A 154 3.82 -1.94 9.41
N GLU A 155 4.53 -2.79 10.14
CA GLU A 155 5.90 -3.20 9.78
C GLU A 155 5.83 -4.30 8.74
N LEU A 156 6.52 -4.12 7.62
CA LEU A 156 6.42 -4.97 6.46
C LEU A 156 7.75 -5.70 6.26
N ASP A 157 7.70 -7.02 6.27
CA ASP A 157 8.86 -7.87 6.00
C ASP A 157 8.50 -9.04 5.07
N SER A 158 9.50 -9.63 4.43
CA SER A 158 9.31 -10.78 3.55
C SER A 158 10.26 -11.90 3.93
N THR A 159 9.73 -13.13 3.98
CA THR A 159 10.49 -14.33 4.27
C THR A 159 11.09 -14.99 3.03
N ASP A 160 10.73 -14.54 1.82
CA ASP A 160 11.16 -15.18 0.58
C ASP A 160 11.53 -14.20 -0.55
N VAL A 161 10.56 -13.64 -1.26
CA VAL A 161 10.72 -12.80 -2.46
C VAL A 161 10.09 -11.43 -2.24
N VAL A 162 10.27 -10.52 -3.19
CA VAL A 162 9.65 -9.20 -3.08
C VAL A 162 8.14 -9.33 -3.29
N HIS A 163 7.37 -8.77 -2.35
CA HIS A 163 5.93 -8.58 -2.45
C HIS A 163 5.60 -7.09 -2.38
N ARG A 164 4.32 -6.73 -2.50
CA ARG A 164 3.88 -5.34 -2.31
C ARG A 164 2.53 -5.33 -1.64
N TRP A 165 2.48 -4.89 -0.39
CA TRP A 165 1.25 -4.80 0.38
C TRP A 165 0.44 -3.58 -0.09
N TRP A 166 -0.86 -3.77 -0.30
CA TRP A 166 -1.76 -2.68 -0.72
C TRP A 166 -3.21 -2.97 -0.37
N VAL A 167 -3.82 -2.01 0.33
CA VAL A 167 -5.25 -1.94 0.62
C VAL A 167 -5.76 -0.57 0.15
N PRO A 168 -6.37 -0.46 -1.05
CA PRO A 168 -6.67 0.83 -1.69
C PRO A 168 -7.51 1.77 -0.84
N GLY A 169 -8.51 1.26 -0.11
CA GLY A 169 -9.38 2.07 0.75
C GLY A 169 -8.68 2.67 1.97
N LEU A 170 -7.49 2.17 2.33
CA LEU A 170 -6.77 2.58 3.54
C LEU A 170 -5.42 3.27 3.26
N GLY A 171 -4.89 3.20 2.03
CA GLY A 171 -3.71 3.98 1.67
C GLY A 171 -2.90 3.48 0.48
N GLY A 172 -1.63 3.89 0.50
CA GLY A 172 -0.67 3.65 -0.57
C GLY A 172 -0.17 2.21 -0.68
N LYS A 173 0.63 1.96 -1.71
CA LYS A 173 1.30 0.68 -1.97
C LYS A 173 2.70 0.70 -1.35
N PHE A 174 3.09 -0.39 -0.70
CA PHE A 174 4.40 -0.47 -0.05
C PHE A 174 5.11 -1.76 -0.42
N ASP A 175 6.36 -1.62 -0.86
CA ASP A 175 7.20 -2.76 -1.21
C ASP A 175 7.69 -3.49 0.03
N VAL A 176 7.60 -4.81 -0.03
CA VAL A 176 7.97 -5.72 1.04
C VAL A 176 9.15 -6.53 0.55
N VAL A 177 10.34 -6.19 1.03
CA VAL A 177 11.62 -6.65 0.46
C VAL A 177 12.32 -7.57 1.47
N PRO A 178 12.77 -8.76 1.06
CA PRO A 178 13.51 -9.65 1.96
C PRO A 178 14.72 -8.97 2.60
N ASN A 179 14.95 -9.26 3.89
CA ASN A 179 16.02 -8.67 4.72
C ASN A 179 15.91 -7.15 4.93
N GLN A 180 14.75 -6.55 4.68
CA GLN A 180 14.49 -5.15 4.96
C GLN A 180 13.10 -5.02 5.62
N VAL A 181 13.03 -4.18 6.65
CA VAL A 181 11.74 -3.79 7.23
C VAL A 181 11.36 -2.46 6.61
N SER A 182 10.29 -2.46 5.82
CA SER A 182 9.61 -1.24 5.40
C SER A 182 8.45 -0.95 6.35
N ARG A 183 7.92 0.27 6.34
CA ARG A 183 6.79 0.65 7.18
C ARG A 183 5.76 1.40 6.37
N THR A 184 4.51 1.19 6.74
CA THR A 184 3.38 2.01 6.35
C THR A 184 2.48 2.24 7.55
N TRP A 185 1.53 3.16 7.42
CA TRP A 185 0.56 3.43 8.46
C TRP A 185 -0.80 3.73 7.84
N PHE A 186 -1.84 3.56 8.63
CA PHE A 186 -3.17 4.08 8.33
C PHE A 186 -3.96 4.26 9.62
N LYS A 187 -5.00 5.10 9.56
CA LYS A 187 -6.05 5.17 10.57
C LYS A 187 -7.38 4.99 9.84
N ALA A 188 -8.14 3.96 10.20
CA ALA A 188 -9.41 3.70 9.55
C ALA A 188 -10.53 4.51 10.21
N ASP A 189 -11.26 5.30 9.42
CA ASP A 189 -12.29 6.20 9.94
C ASP A 189 -13.66 5.52 10.08
N THR A 190 -13.83 4.34 9.48
CA THR A 190 -15.10 3.60 9.48
C THR A 190 -14.86 2.11 9.68
N GLU A 191 -15.69 1.49 10.52
CA GLU A 191 -15.76 0.03 10.62
C GLU A 191 -16.19 -0.61 9.30
N GLY A 192 -15.70 -1.82 9.04
CA GLY A 192 -15.98 -2.55 7.82
C GLY A 192 -14.84 -3.43 7.36
N VAL A 193 -15.00 -3.97 6.16
CA VAL A 193 -14.03 -4.86 5.53
C VAL A 193 -13.41 -4.18 4.31
N TYR A 194 -12.09 -4.08 4.31
CA TYR A 194 -11.31 -3.49 3.22
C TYR A 194 -10.44 -4.53 2.55
N TYR A 195 -10.64 -4.70 1.24
CA TYR A 195 -9.90 -5.70 0.48
C TYR A 195 -8.60 -5.15 -0.06
N GLY A 196 -7.55 -5.96 -0.02
CA GLY A 196 -6.26 -5.66 -0.60
C GLY A 196 -5.70 -6.81 -1.42
N SER A 197 -4.59 -6.54 -2.10
CA SER A 197 -3.91 -7.53 -2.94
C SER A 197 -2.44 -7.19 -3.08
N SER A 198 -1.61 -8.22 -3.26
CA SER A 198 -0.22 -8.01 -3.61
C SER A 198 -0.13 -7.38 -5.00
N TYR A 199 0.68 -6.32 -5.16
CA TYR A 199 0.85 -5.62 -6.45
C TYR A 199 2.29 -5.71 -7.03
N GLN A 200 3.02 -6.75 -6.66
CA GLN A 200 4.38 -7.07 -7.13
C GLN A 200 4.47 -8.55 -7.51
N PHE A 201 4.83 -8.84 -8.77
CA PHE A 201 4.93 -10.22 -9.26
C PHE A 201 5.90 -11.05 -8.41
N SER A 202 5.35 -12.05 -7.72
CA SER A 202 6.08 -12.94 -6.80
C SER A 202 5.96 -14.42 -7.19
N GLY A 203 5.55 -14.73 -8.43
CA GLY A 203 5.47 -16.10 -8.97
C GLY A 203 4.07 -16.56 -9.37
N ALA A 204 3.87 -17.88 -9.50
CA ALA A 204 2.71 -18.48 -10.16
C ALA A 204 1.35 -18.11 -9.54
N SER A 205 1.24 -18.06 -8.21
CA SER A 205 -0.03 -17.71 -7.54
C SER A 205 -0.05 -16.28 -7.00
N TYR A 206 0.81 -15.39 -7.51
CA TYR A 206 0.85 -13.99 -7.12
C TYR A 206 -0.53 -13.30 -7.17
N ALA A 207 -1.33 -13.58 -8.20
CA ALA A 207 -2.66 -12.98 -8.35
C ALA A 207 -3.68 -13.43 -7.27
N ALA A 208 -3.40 -14.55 -6.58
CA ALA A 208 -4.21 -15.06 -5.48
C ALA A 208 -3.73 -14.51 -4.12
N MET A 209 -2.59 -13.84 -4.06
CA MET A 209 -2.05 -13.26 -2.83
C MET A 209 -2.86 -12.02 -2.42
N ARG A 210 -3.94 -12.26 -1.68
CA ARG A 210 -4.88 -11.25 -1.21
C ARG A 210 -4.75 -11.03 0.30
N THR A 211 -5.23 -9.88 0.74
CA THR A 211 -5.35 -9.52 2.15
C THR A 211 -6.73 -8.90 2.38
N GLU A 212 -7.23 -9.05 3.58
CA GLU A 212 -8.43 -8.40 4.09
C GLU A 212 -8.05 -7.61 5.34
N VAL A 213 -8.53 -6.37 5.46
CA VAL A 213 -8.42 -5.60 6.69
C VAL A 213 -9.81 -5.47 7.27
N GLN A 214 -10.03 -6.10 8.41
CA GLN A 214 -11.27 -6.02 9.17
C GLN A 214 -11.13 -4.92 10.22
N VAL A 215 -11.88 -3.84 10.04
CA VAL A 215 -11.91 -2.72 10.98
C VAL A 215 -13.12 -2.87 11.88
N VAL A 216 -12.87 -3.00 13.17
CA VAL A 216 -13.89 -3.30 14.19
C VAL A 216 -13.83 -2.27 15.32
N SER A 217 -14.81 -2.31 16.23
CA SER A 217 -14.74 -1.49 17.44
C SER A 217 -13.56 -1.91 18.33
N PRO A 218 -12.99 -1.01 19.17
CA PRO A 218 -11.91 -1.39 20.09
C PRO A 218 -12.27 -2.53 21.04
N THR A 219 -13.55 -2.64 21.43
CA THR A 219 -14.05 -3.73 22.28
C THR A 219 -14.05 -5.06 21.53
N GLU A 220 -14.52 -5.08 20.28
CA GLU A 220 -14.49 -6.28 19.43
C GLU A 220 -13.05 -6.70 19.10
N TYR A 221 -12.16 -5.75 18.85
CA TYR A 221 -10.74 -6.03 18.63
C TYR A 221 -10.10 -6.75 19.83
N GLN A 222 -10.34 -6.27 21.06
CA GLN A 222 -9.82 -6.93 22.27
C GLN A 222 -10.42 -8.32 22.48
N ALA A 223 -11.72 -8.48 22.22
CA ALA A 223 -12.38 -9.77 22.29
C ALA A 223 -11.81 -10.75 21.24
N TRP A 224 -11.58 -10.26 20.02
CA TRP A 224 -10.98 -11.01 18.93
C TRP A 224 -9.55 -11.45 19.27
N LEU A 225 -8.70 -10.56 19.79
CA LEU A 225 -7.34 -10.92 20.22
C LEU A 225 -7.34 -12.03 21.27
N THR A 226 -8.21 -11.91 22.27
CA THR A 226 -8.34 -12.92 23.34
C THR A 226 -8.74 -14.28 22.76
N GLN A 227 -9.77 -14.30 21.91
CA GLN A 227 -10.24 -15.53 21.27
C GLN A 227 -9.17 -16.15 20.37
N GLN A 228 -8.49 -15.32 19.57
CA GLN A 228 -7.46 -15.79 18.64
C GLN A 228 -6.26 -16.38 19.40
N ALA A 229 -5.87 -15.79 20.53
CA ALA A 229 -4.83 -16.35 21.39
C ALA A 229 -5.23 -17.72 21.96
N ASP A 230 -6.47 -17.86 22.44
CA ASP A 230 -7.01 -19.13 22.95
C ASP A 230 -7.06 -20.21 21.86
N ASP A 231 -7.49 -19.85 20.64
CA ASP A 231 -7.54 -20.76 19.49
C ASP A 231 -6.14 -21.24 19.08
N ILE A 232 -5.15 -20.34 19.08
CA ILE A 232 -3.76 -20.68 18.81
C ILE A 232 -3.23 -21.65 19.86
N ALA A 233 -3.47 -21.39 21.15
CA ALA A 233 -3.04 -22.25 22.24
C ALA A 233 -3.67 -23.64 22.13
N ALA A 234 -4.98 -23.72 21.89
CA ALA A 234 -5.70 -24.98 21.71
C ALA A 234 -5.18 -25.77 20.50
N ALA A 235 -4.88 -25.10 19.39
CA ALA A 235 -4.30 -25.75 18.21
C ALA A 235 -2.89 -26.29 18.48
N GLN A 236 -2.07 -25.55 19.23
CA GLN A 236 -0.74 -26.00 19.63
C GLN A 236 -0.81 -27.24 20.53
N ASP A 237 -1.68 -27.23 21.55
CA ASP A 237 -1.89 -28.36 22.46
C ASP A 237 -2.34 -29.61 21.69
N PHE A 238 -3.30 -29.46 20.78
CA PHE A 238 -3.77 -30.56 19.93
C PHE A 238 -2.63 -31.16 19.09
N VAL A 239 -1.79 -30.33 18.46
CA VAL A 239 -0.65 -30.81 17.67
C VAL A 239 0.36 -31.53 18.57
N GLN A 240 0.64 -31.01 19.76
CA GLN A 240 1.57 -31.66 20.69
C GLN A 240 1.04 -33.01 21.20
N GLU A 241 -0.24 -33.12 21.51
CA GLU A 241 -0.89 -34.37 21.88
C GLU A 241 -0.80 -35.40 20.74
N GLU A 242 -1.11 -35.00 19.51
CA GLU A 242 -1.02 -35.88 18.34
C GLU A 242 0.42 -36.33 18.07
N LEU A 243 1.40 -35.44 18.25
CA LEU A 243 2.82 -35.80 18.14
C LEU A 243 3.27 -36.75 19.24
N ALA A 244 2.75 -36.62 20.47
CA ALA A 244 3.01 -37.56 21.55
C ALA A 244 2.41 -38.94 21.26
N ILE A 245 1.20 -39.01 20.70
CA ILE A 245 0.56 -40.26 20.27
C ILE A 245 1.33 -40.92 19.12
N ARG A 246 1.73 -40.14 18.11
CA ARG A 246 2.50 -40.62 16.95
C ARG A 246 3.97 -40.91 17.25
N GLY A 247 4.48 -40.42 18.38
CA GLY A 247 5.85 -40.59 18.86
C GLY A 247 6.16 -41.98 19.44
N GLU A 248 5.17 -42.85 19.59
CA GLU A 248 5.39 -44.26 19.91
C GLU A 248 6.08 -44.98 18.73
N PRO A 249 7.23 -45.65 18.94
CA PRO A 249 8.03 -46.22 17.87
C PRO A 249 7.34 -47.46 17.26
N GLY A 250 6.49 -47.26 16.25
CA GLY A 250 5.75 -48.38 15.66
C GLY A 250 5.14 -48.21 14.27
N THR A 251 5.04 -47.00 13.69
CA THR A 251 4.35 -46.88 12.38
C THR A 251 4.93 -45.77 11.51
N ARG A 252 6.11 -46.00 10.94
CA ARG A 252 6.52 -45.30 9.72
C ARG A 252 5.90 -46.01 8.52
N SER A 253 4.84 -45.42 7.96
CA SER A 253 4.48 -45.62 6.56
C SER A 253 3.91 -44.33 6.02
N GLY A 254 4.62 -43.70 5.07
CA GLY A 254 4.04 -42.67 4.21
C GLY A 254 4.55 -41.23 4.36
N ALA A 255 5.84 -40.99 4.65
CA ALA A 255 6.47 -39.74 4.25
C ALA A 255 7.37 -40.03 3.05
N ALA A 256 6.83 -39.81 1.85
CA ALA A 256 7.61 -39.88 0.61
C ALA A 256 8.73 -38.83 0.70
N SER A 257 9.96 -39.29 0.83
CA SER A 257 11.15 -38.48 0.65
C SER A 257 11.15 -37.93 -0.77
N VAL A 258 11.05 -36.60 -0.90
CA VAL A 258 11.37 -35.91 -2.15
C VAL A 258 12.85 -36.18 -2.44
N GLN A 259 13.12 -37.01 -3.44
CA GLN A 259 14.48 -37.22 -3.95
C GLN A 259 14.95 -35.93 -4.64
N PRO A 260 16.17 -35.44 -4.36
CA PRO A 260 16.76 -34.37 -5.15
C PRO A 260 17.06 -34.91 -6.55
N VAL A 261 16.49 -34.26 -7.57
CA VAL A 261 16.81 -34.54 -8.97
C VAL A 261 18.28 -34.19 -9.19
N GLY A 262 19.06 -35.22 -9.54
CA GLY A 262 20.49 -35.12 -9.80
C GLY A 262 20.81 -34.19 -10.96
N GLY A 263 21.96 -33.54 -10.85
CA GLY A 263 22.52 -32.70 -11.91
C GLY A 263 22.84 -33.51 -13.16
N GLU A 264 22.63 -32.86 -14.30
CA GLU A 264 23.14 -33.32 -15.60
C GLU A 264 24.37 -32.51 -16.00
N GLN A 265 25.27 -33.24 -16.65
CA GLN A 265 26.59 -32.85 -17.14
C GLN A 265 26.51 -31.97 -18.39
#